data_AF-A0A6M0BB01-F1
#
_entry.id   AF-A0A6M0BB01-F1
#
_cell.length_a   1.000
_cell.length_b   1.000
_cell.length_c   1.000
_cell.angle_alpha   90.00
_cell.angle_beta   90.00
_cell.angle_gamma   90.00
#
_symmetry.space_group_name_H-M   'P 1'
#
loop_
_entity.id
_entity.type
_entity.pdbx_description
1 polymer ?
#
loop_
_entity_poly.entity_id
_entity_poly.type
_entity_poly.pdbx_seq_one_letter_code
_entity_poly.pdbx_strand_id
1 'polypeptide(L)'
;MPILDPGVEWFDEKGQLLVKQGNLFPSGTIPENLDSPHIVVEGIVRTLTLPVFKPSTETGNQELTGYIRVSKSTEALDAELVRLPMGLSLGGFVALGLTGFGAILLIRQSLKPIEKSFQQLKQFTADASHELRSPLTAIKTSVEVMQMYLERIDPADVDKLAAIASASKQMTRLVEDLLPRL
;
A
#
# COMPACT_ATOMS: atom_id res chain seq x y z
N MET A 1 -30.72 -18.56 -22.53
CA MET A 1 -30.63 -19.89 -21.90
C MET A 1 -31.86 -20.07 -21.03
N PRO A 2 -32.57 -21.22 -21.10
CA PRO A 2 -33.72 -21.46 -20.24
C PRO A 2 -33.27 -21.52 -18.78
N ILE A 3 -33.97 -20.78 -17.91
CA ILE A 3 -33.76 -20.85 -16.46
C ILE A 3 -34.21 -22.24 -16.04
N LEU A 4 -33.29 -23.07 -15.54
CA LEU A 4 -33.66 -24.35 -14.94
C LEU A 4 -34.26 -24.07 -13.56
N ASP A 5 -35.49 -24.53 -13.37
CA ASP A 5 -36.19 -24.48 -12.10
C ASP A 5 -35.57 -25.51 -11.14
N PRO A 6 -35.60 -25.25 -9.83
CA PRO A 6 -35.09 -26.22 -8.87
C PRO A 6 -35.82 -27.55 -9.00
N GLY A 7 -35.06 -28.64 -8.93
CA GLY A 7 -35.58 -30.00 -8.90
C GLY A 7 -35.68 -30.51 -7.48
N VAL A 8 -36.75 -31.23 -7.17
CA VAL A 8 -36.92 -31.97 -5.91
C VAL A 8 -37.24 -33.41 -6.25
N GLU A 9 -36.51 -34.33 -5.63
CA GLU A 9 -36.70 -35.77 -5.79
C GLU A 9 -36.84 -36.42 -4.42
N TRP A 10 -37.85 -37.27 -4.28
CA TRP A 10 -38.11 -38.08 -3.10
C TRP A 10 -37.76 -39.52 -3.42
N PHE A 11 -37.02 -40.16 -2.52
CA PHE A 11 -36.60 -41.54 -2.64
C PHE A 11 -37.06 -42.36 -1.44
N ASP A 12 -37.29 -43.64 -1.65
CA ASP A 12 -37.58 -44.60 -0.59
C ASP A 12 -36.31 -44.96 0.21
N GLU A 13 -36.46 -45.83 1.20
CA GLU A 13 -35.39 -46.36 2.06
C GLU A 13 -34.29 -47.09 1.28
N LYS A 14 -34.62 -47.59 0.09
CA LYS A 14 -33.70 -48.32 -0.80
C LYS A 14 -33.06 -47.39 -1.85
N GLY A 15 -33.33 -46.08 -1.78
CA GLY A 15 -32.83 -45.10 -2.75
C GLY A 15 -33.54 -45.14 -4.10
N GLN A 16 -34.73 -45.75 -4.20
CA GLN A 16 -35.55 -45.72 -5.41
C GLN A 16 -36.43 -44.48 -5.46
N LEU A 17 -36.51 -43.85 -6.62
CA LEU A 17 -37.28 -42.62 -6.80
C LEU A 17 -38.79 -42.89 -6.65
N LEU A 18 -39.41 -42.23 -5.68
CA LEU A 18 -40.85 -42.24 -5.45
C LEU A 18 -41.54 -41.11 -6.22
N VAL A 19 -40.99 -39.90 -6.13
CA VAL A 19 -41.59 -38.69 -6.71
C VAL A 19 -40.48 -37.76 -7.19
N LYS A 20 -40.67 -37.11 -8.33
CA LYS A 20 -39.82 -36.01 -8.79
C LYS A 20 -40.66 -34.83 -9.25
N GLN A 21 -40.20 -33.63 -8.97
CA GLN A 21 -40.83 -32.37 -9.33
C GLN A 21 -39.76 -31.38 -9.81
N GLY A 22 -40.03 -30.61 -10.86
CA GLY A 22 -39.09 -29.66 -11.45
C GLY A 22 -38.39 -30.18 -12.71
N ASN A 23 -37.30 -29.55 -13.12
CA ASN A 23 -36.59 -29.86 -14.37
C ASN A 23 -35.07 -29.99 -14.22
N LEU A 24 -34.53 -29.86 -13.01
CA LEU A 24 -33.10 -29.97 -12.73
C LEU A 24 -32.81 -31.20 -11.86
N PHE A 25 -32.40 -32.29 -12.51
CA PHE A 25 -32.11 -33.57 -11.85
C PHE A 25 -30.67 -34.00 -12.13
N PRO A 26 -29.84 -34.20 -11.10
CA PRO A 26 -28.46 -34.64 -11.27
C PRO A 26 -28.40 -36.13 -11.62
N SER A 27 -27.37 -36.50 -12.39
CA SER A 27 -27.15 -37.89 -12.83
C SER A 27 -26.56 -38.79 -11.74
N GLY A 28 -26.12 -38.22 -10.62
CA GLY A 28 -25.56 -38.96 -9.49
C GLY A 28 -26.56 -39.87 -8.77
N THR A 29 -26.09 -41.00 -8.26
CA THR A 29 -26.84 -41.89 -7.37
C THR A 29 -26.86 -41.36 -5.94
N ILE A 30 -27.85 -41.77 -5.15
CA ILE A 30 -27.83 -41.50 -3.70
C ILE A 30 -26.79 -42.42 -3.06
N PRO A 31 -25.88 -41.88 -2.23
CA PRO A 31 -24.94 -42.72 -1.50
C PRO A 31 -25.71 -43.62 -0.52
N GLU A 32 -25.31 -44.88 -0.43
CA GLU A 32 -25.93 -45.86 0.45
C GLU A 32 -25.62 -45.48 1.91
N ASN A 33 -26.65 -45.44 2.78
CA ASN A 33 -26.52 -45.12 4.21
C ASN A 33 -26.15 -43.66 4.56
N LEU A 34 -26.97 -42.69 4.13
CA LEU A 34 -26.86 -41.29 4.58
C LEU A 34 -27.48 -41.11 5.98
N ASP A 35 -26.63 -41.04 7.00
CA ASP A 35 -27.03 -40.65 8.36
C ASP A 35 -27.02 -39.12 8.58
N SER A 36 -26.49 -38.36 7.63
CA SER A 36 -26.34 -36.91 7.73
C SER A 36 -26.59 -36.20 6.40
N PRO A 37 -26.97 -34.89 6.42
CA PRO A 37 -27.11 -34.08 5.22
C PRO A 37 -25.84 -34.10 4.37
N HIS A 38 -25.98 -34.45 3.09
CA HIS A 38 -24.87 -34.47 2.15
C HIS A 38 -25.09 -33.45 1.04
N ILE A 39 -24.05 -32.67 0.72
CA ILE A 39 -24.06 -31.67 -0.34
C ILE A 39 -23.11 -32.13 -1.44
N VAL A 40 -23.65 -32.29 -2.65
CA VAL A 40 -22.89 -32.61 -3.85
C VAL A 40 -22.95 -31.43 -4.80
N VAL A 41 -21.80 -31.04 -5.34
CA VAL A 41 -21.71 -30.04 -6.41
C VAL A 41 -21.22 -30.76 -7.66
N GLU A 42 -22.10 -30.86 -8.66
CA GLU A 42 -21.82 -31.53 -9.93
C GLU A 42 -21.99 -30.51 -11.06
N GLY A 43 -20.88 -29.96 -11.55
CA GLY A 43 -20.88 -28.87 -12.53
C GLY A 43 -21.61 -27.63 -12.01
N ILE A 44 -22.66 -27.22 -12.72
CA ILE A 44 -23.50 -26.05 -12.39
C ILE A 44 -24.68 -26.39 -11.46
N VAL A 45 -24.74 -27.60 -10.91
CA VAL A 45 -25.85 -28.05 -10.07
C VAL A 45 -25.36 -28.35 -8.67
N ARG A 46 -25.92 -27.66 -7.68
CA ARG A 46 -25.73 -27.97 -6.27
C ARG A 46 -26.93 -28.76 -5.77
N THR A 47 -26.65 -29.90 -5.18
CA THR A 47 -27.65 -30.83 -4.68
C THR A 47 -27.47 -31.05 -3.19
N LEU A 48 -28.57 -30.95 -2.45
CA LEU A 48 -28.65 -31.25 -1.03
C LEU A 48 -29.53 -32.48 -0.84
N THR A 49 -28.99 -33.54 -0.25
CA THR A 49 -29.72 -34.77 0.09
C THR A 49 -29.89 -34.86 1.60
N LEU A 50 -31.13 -34.97 2.06
CA LEU A 50 -31.52 -35.07 3.46
C LEU A 50 -32.18 -36.41 3.74
N PRO A 51 -31.70 -37.19 4.73
CA PRO A 51 -32.43 -38.35 5.22
C PRO A 51 -33.64 -37.92 6.05
N VAL A 52 -34.77 -38.60 5.86
CA VAL A 52 -36.02 -38.36 6.59
C VAL A 52 -36.30 -39.56 7.48
N PHE A 53 -36.38 -39.32 8.79
CA PHE A 53 -36.65 -40.35 9.79
C PHE A 53 -38.06 -40.21 10.35
N LYS A 54 -38.77 -41.33 10.57
CA LYS A 54 -40.02 -41.36 11.32
C LYS A 54 -39.77 -41.94 12.71
N PRO A 55 -40.41 -41.39 13.76
CA PRO A 55 -40.36 -41.98 15.09
C PRO A 55 -41.15 -43.29 15.07
N SER A 56 -40.48 -44.43 15.34
CA SER A 56 -41.15 -45.72 15.40
C SER A 56 -41.91 -45.84 16.73
N THR A 57 -43.22 -46.11 16.64
CA THR A 57 -44.14 -46.09 17.80
C THR A 57 -44.01 -47.30 18.72
N GLU A 58 -43.23 -48.33 18.36
CA GLU A 58 -43.11 -49.57 19.13
C GLU A 58 -41.78 -49.73 19.89
N THR A 59 -40.71 -49.03 19.49
CA THR A 59 -39.36 -49.35 20.01
C THR A 59 -38.49 -48.15 20.39
N GLY A 60 -38.99 -46.91 20.26
CA GLY A 60 -38.22 -45.69 20.56
C GLY A 60 -37.06 -45.40 19.59
N ASN A 61 -36.85 -46.25 18.58
CA ASN A 61 -35.86 -46.05 17.53
C ASN A 61 -36.45 -45.23 16.37
N GLN A 62 -35.60 -44.44 15.73
CA GLN A 62 -35.93 -43.69 14.51
C GLN A 62 -35.66 -44.59 13.31
N GLU A 63 -36.68 -44.85 12.50
CA GLU A 63 -36.52 -45.62 11.25
C GLU A 63 -36.40 -44.65 10.08
N LEU A 64 -35.33 -44.82 9.29
CA LEU A 64 -35.14 -44.09 8.04
C LEU A 64 -36.30 -44.44 7.11
N THR A 65 -37.06 -43.43 6.68
CA THR A 65 -38.22 -43.60 5.78
C THR A 65 -37.86 -43.28 4.32
N GLY A 66 -36.75 -42.60 4.09
CA GLY A 66 -36.27 -42.28 2.74
C GLY A 66 -35.42 -41.02 2.68
N TYR A 67 -35.20 -40.52 1.48
CA TYR A 67 -34.32 -39.39 1.20
C TYR A 67 -35.02 -38.31 0.38
N ILE A 68 -34.79 -37.05 0.73
CA ILE A 68 -35.23 -35.89 -0.09
C ILE A 68 -33.98 -35.25 -0.68
N ARG A 69 -33.96 -35.12 -2.00
CA ARG A 69 -32.90 -34.48 -2.77
C ARG A 69 -33.42 -33.20 -3.38
N VAL A 70 -32.75 -32.08 -3.11
CA VAL A 70 -33.07 -30.76 -3.68
C VAL A 70 -31.89 -30.29 -4.52
N SER A 71 -32.13 -29.97 -5.78
CA SER A 71 -31.11 -29.55 -6.74
C SER A 71 -31.40 -28.16 -7.26
N LYS A 72 -30.40 -27.27 -7.24
CA LYS A 72 -30.48 -25.88 -7.72
C LYS A 72 -29.29 -25.55 -8.63
N SER A 73 -29.54 -24.77 -9.68
CA SER A 73 -28.50 -24.25 -10.57
C SER A 73 -27.68 -23.15 -9.89
N THR A 74 -26.35 -23.24 -9.96
CA THR A 74 -25.40 -22.21 -9.49
C THR A 74 -25.10 -21.15 -10.54
N GLU A 75 -25.53 -21.30 -11.80
CA GLU A 75 -25.29 -20.29 -12.86
C GLU A 75 -25.80 -18.89 -12.47
N ALA A 76 -26.96 -18.83 -11.83
CA ALA A 76 -27.54 -17.56 -11.37
C ALA A 76 -26.71 -16.91 -10.25
N LEU A 77 -26.06 -17.72 -9.41
CA LEU A 77 -25.16 -17.27 -8.35
C LEU A 77 -23.82 -16.81 -8.93
N ASP A 78 -23.27 -17.57 -9.89
CA ASP A 78 -22.00 -17.25 -10.53
C ASP A 78 -22.09 -15.96 -11.36
N ALA A 79 -23.24 -15.74 -12.03
CA ALA A 79 -23.51 -14.50 -12.77
C ALA A 79 -23.58 -13.24 -11.88
N GLU A 80 -23.97 -13.39 -10.61
CA GLU A 80 -23.99 -12.31 -9.62
C GLU A 80 -22.61 -12.06 -9.01
N LEU A 81 -21.85 -13.14 -8.77
CA LEU A 81 -20.49 -13.10 -8.25
C LEU A 81 -19.46 -12.51 -9.22
N VAL A 82 -19.69 -12.54 -10.54
CA VAL A 82 -18.78 -11.92 -11.53
C VAL A 82 -18.87 -10.39 -11.57
N ARG A 83 -19.98 -9.78 -11.13
CA ARG A 83 -20.15 -8.32 -11.15
C ARG A 83 -19.45 -7.60 -10.00
N LEU A 84 -19.40 -8.24 -8.83
CA LEU A 84 -18.72 -7.75 -7.62
C LEU A 84 -17.24 -7.38 -7.83
N PRO A 85 -16.37 -8.28 -8.35
CA PRO A 85 -14.94 -8.01 -8.49
C PRO A 85 -14.66 -6.91 -9.53
N MET A 86 -15.52 -6.73 -10.53
CA MET A 86 -15.34 -5.68 -11.53
C MET A 86 -15.56 -4.28 -10.94
N GLY A 87 -16.57 -4.11 -10.07
CA GLY A 87 -16.79 -2.87 -9.32
C GLY A 87 -15.69 -2.59 -8.30
N LEU A 88 -15.25 -3.61 -7.56
CA LEU A 88 -14.14 -3.52 -6.61
C LEU A 88 -12.82 -3.15 -7.30
N SER A 89 -12.55 -3.75 -8.46
CA SER A 89 -11.33 -3.44 -9.24
C SER A 89 -11.35 -1.99 -9.70
N LEU A 90 -12.46 -1.52 -10.28
CA LEU A 90 -12.59 -0.13 -10.72
C LEU A 90 -12.43 0.84 -9.54
N GLY A 91 -13.10 0.58 -8.42
CA GLY A 91 -12.95 1.38 -7.20
C GLY A 91 -11.52 1.40 -6.67
N GLY A 92 -10.84 0.24 -6.68
CA GLY A 92 -9.44 0.12 -6.28
C GLY A 92 -8.50 0.92 -7.17
N PHE A 93 -8.67 0.86 -8.49
CA PHE A 93 -7.87 1.65 -9.43
C PHE A 93 -8.11 3.16 -9.26
N VAL A 94 -9.37 3.58 -9.07
CA VAL A 94 -9.71 4.99 -8.81
C VAL A 94 -9.07 5.45 -7.49
N ALA A 95 -9.17 4.66 -6.42
CA ALA A 95 -8.57 4.98 -5.14
C ALA A 95 -7.03 5.08 -5.22
N LEU A 96 -6.38 4.16 -5.91
CA LEU A 96 -4.93 4.20 -6.16
C LEU A 96 -4.53 5.42 -6.98
N GLY A 97 -5.29 5.73 -8.03
CA GLY A 97 -5.05 6.91 -8.86
C GLY A 97 -5.16 8.21 -8.05
N LEU A 98 -6.23 8.37 -7.28
CA LEU A 98 -6.44 9.53 -6.41
C LEU A 98 -5.35 9.65 -5.34
N THR A 99 -4.98 8.53 -4.72
CA THR A 99 -3.93 8.49 -3.69
C THR A 99 -2.57 8.87 -4.27
N GLY A 100 -2.19 8.27 -5.41
CA GLY A 100 -0.92 8.56 -6.08
C GLY A 100 -0.85 10.01 -6.58
N PHE A 101 -1.94 10.50 -7.18
CA PHE A 101 -2.02 11.88 -7.64
C PHE A 101 -1.94 12.87 -6.47
N GLY A 102 -2.69 12.62 -5.39
CA GLY A 102 -2.65 13.41 -4.17
C GLY A 102 -1.25 13.45 -3.55
N ALA A 103 -0.58 12.31 -3.45
CA ALA A 103 0.78 12.21 -2.94
C ALA A 103 1.76 13.08 -3.75
N ILE A 104 1.73 13.00 -5.08
CA ILE A 104 2.61 13.79 -5.96
C ILE A 104 2.36 15.30 -5.78
N LEU A 105 1.10 15.72 -5.68
CA LEU A 105 0.77 17.13 -5.46
C LEU A 105 1.28 17.64 -4.11
N LEU A 106 1.06 16.88 -3.03
CA LEU A 106 1.52 17.23 -1.69
C LEU A 106 3.04 17.30 -1.60
N ILE A 107 3.76 16.32 -2.17
CA ILE A 107 5.23 16.32 -2.19
C ILE A 107 5.75 17.56 -2.92
N ARG A 108 5.19 17.87 -4.10
CA ARG A 108 5.60 19.05 -4.87
C ARG A 108 5.34 20.34 -4.10
N GLN A 109 4.22 20.46 -3.39
CA GLN A 109 3.90 21.65 -2.63
C GLN A 109 4.79 21.81 -1.40
N SER A 110 5.07 20.71 -0.69
CA SER A 110 5.92 20.70 0.51
C SER A 110 7.40 20.95 0.21
N LEU A 111 7.88 20.56 -0.98
CA LEU A 111 9.27 20.79 -1.40
C LEU A 111 9.54 22.21 -1.91
N LYS A 112 8.53 22.91 -2.46
CA LYS A 112 8.68 24.30 -2.92
C LYS A 112 9.34 25.26 -1.90
N PRO A 113 8.91 25.32 -0.63
CA PRO A 113 9.55 26.20 0.34
C PRO A 113 10.99 25.79 0.64
N ILE A 114 11.29 24.49 0.67
CA ILE A 114 12.65 23.97 0.90
C ILE A 114 13.58 24.42 -0.23
N GLU A 115 13.15 24.25 -1.49
CA GLU A 115 13.90 24.71 -2.65
C GLU A 115 14.15 26.22 -2.58
N LYS A 116 13.10 27.00 -2.27
CA LYS A 116 13.23 28.45 -2.13
C LYS A 116 14.23 28.85 -1.03
N SER A 117 14.14 28.23 0.14
CA SER A 117 15.06 28.50 1.25
C SER A 117 16.50 28.08 0.91
N PHE A 118 16.68 26.98 0.19
CA PHE A 118 18.00 26.53 -0.26
C PHE A 118 18.63 27.51 -1.26
N GLN A 119 17.86 28.01 -2.23
CA GLN A 119 18.33 29.03 -3.16
C GLN A 119 18.67 30.34 -2.44
N GLN A 120 17.86 30.75 -1.46
CA GLN A 120 18.16 31.92 -0.63
C GLN A 120 19.45 31.75 0.19
N LEU A 121 19.67 30.58 0.76
CA LEU A 121 20.89 30.28 1.51
C LEU A 121 22.13 30.28 0.60
N LYS A 122 22.02 29.72 -0.61
CA LYS A 122 23.09 29.79 -1.63
C LYS A 122 23.45 31.23 -1.95
N GLN A 123 22.44 32.07 -2.24
CA GLN A 123 22.65 33.48 -2.56
C GLN A 123 23.27 34.24 -1.37
N PHE A 124 22.71 34.08 -0.17
CA PHE A 124 23.24 34.72 1.04
C PHE A 124 24.70 34.33 1.31
N THR A 125 25.05 33.05 1.13
CA THR A 125 26.42 32.56 1.35
C THR A 125 27.39 33.14 0.31
N ALA A 126 26.97 33.21 -0.95
CA ALA A 126 27.76 33.82 -2.01
C ALA A 126 27.98 35.31 -1.75
N ASP A 127 26.91 36.05 -1.43
CA ASP A 127 26.97 37.49 -1.16
C ASP A 127 27.84 37.78 0.07
N ALA A 128 27.64 37.06 1.18
CA ALA A 128 28.45 37.19 2.38
C ALA A 128 29.94 36.91 2.11
N SER A 129 30.24 35.90 1.29
CA SER A 129 31.64 35.58 0.93
C SER A 129 32.30 36.70 0.12
N HIS A 130 31.56 37.28 -0.84
CA HIS A 130 32.03 38.42 -1.62
C HIS A 130 32.24 39.67 -0.76
N GLU A 131 31.29 39.97 0.13
CA GLU A 131 31.39 41.12 1.03
C GLU A 131 32.52 40.97 2.05
N LEU A 132 32.79 39.76 2.55
CA LEU A 132 33.88 39.50 3.51
C LEU A 132 35.28 39.50 2.88
N ARG A 133 35.41 39.21 1.58
CA ARG A 133 36.70 39.23 0.88
C ARG A 133 37.34 40.62 0.88
N SER A 134 36.56 41.67 0.69
CA SER A 134 37.04 43.07 0.68
C SER A 134 37.69 43.49 2.01
N PRO A 135 37.02 43.41 3.18
CA PRO A 135 37.62 43.76 4.46
C PRO A 135 38.78 42.83 4.83
N LEU A 136 38.72 41.52 4.50
CA LEU A 136 39.87 40.62 4.71
C LEU A 136 41.10 41.03 3.87
N THR A 137 40.88 41.47 2.63
CA THR A 137 41.95 42.01 1.78
C THR A 137 42.54 43.28 2.39
N ALA A 138 41.70 44.20 2.89
CA ALA A 138 42.16 45.42 3.55
C ALA A 138 42.99 45.13 4.81
N ILE A 139 42.55 44.18 5.64
CA ILE A 139 43.31 43.73 6.83
C ILE A 139 44.65 43.13 6.41
N LYS A 140 44.65 42.25 5.39
CA LYS A 140 45.87 41.62 4.88
C LYS A 140 46.88 42.66 4.39
N THR A 141 46.45 43.62 3.57
CA THR A 141 47.31 44.70 3.08
C THR A 141 47.86 45.54 4.23
N SER A 142 47.03 45.85 5.23
CA SER A 142 47.47 46.62 6.40
C SER A 142 48.56 45.87 7.18
N VAL A 143 48.37 44.57 7.40
CA VAL A 143 49.37 43.70 8.03
C VAL A 143 50.66 43.62 7.21
N GLU A 144 50.57 43.47 5.89
CA GLU A 144 51.74 43.43 4.99
C GLU A 144 52.55 44.72 5.08
N VAL A 145 51.89 45.89 5.11
CA VAL A 145 52.56 47.19 5.30
C VAL A 145 53.23 47.28 6.66
N MET A 146 52.55 46.86 7.74
CA MET A 146 53.13 46.87 9.09
C MET A 146 54.35 45.94 9.19
N GLN A 147 54.32 44.79 8.51
CA GLN A 147 55.44 43.85 8.47
C GLN A 147 56.67 44.44 7.74
N MET A 148 56.49 45.36 6.79
CA MET A 148 57.61 46.06 6.13
C MET A 148 58.35 47.02 7.07
N TYR A 149 57.69 47.50 8.14
CA TYR A 149 58.26 48.48 9.08
C TYR A 149 58.32 47.91 10.51
N LEU A 150 58.74 46.65 10.65
CA LEU A 150 58.80 45.94 11.93
C LEU A 150 59.66 46.66 12.99
N GLU A 151 60.69 47.38 12.54
CA GLU A 151 61.57 48.23 13.37
C GLU A 151 60.84 49.39 14.07
N ARG A 152 59.65 49.76 13.60
CA ARG A 152 58.81 50.83 14.17
C ARG A 152 57.71 50.29 15.10
N ILE A 153 57.63 48.98 15.27
CA ILE A 153 56.64 48.30 16.10
C ILE A 153 57.30 47.92 17.43
N ASP A 154 56.58 48.09 18.54
CA ASP A 154 57.06 47.64 19.84
C ASP A 154 57.34 46.13 19.79
N PRO A 155 58.51 45.64 20.26
CA PRO A 155 58.82 44.21 20.30
C PRO A 155 57.73 43.35 20.95
N ALA A 156 56.98 43.89 21.92
CA ALA A 156 55.87 43.20 22.59
C ALA A 156 54.62 43.02 21.72
N ASP A 157 54.51 43.76 20.60
CA ASP A 157 53.36 43.74 19.69
C ASP A 157 53.63 42.91 18.41
N VAL A 158 54.88 42.52 18.15
CA VAL A 158 55.26 41.73 16.97
C VAL A 158 54.50 40.39 16.92
N ASP A 159 54.41 39.68 18.04
CA ASP A 159 53.67 38.42 18.12
C ASP A 159 52.17 38.61 17.88
N LYS A 160 51.61 39.75 18.31
CA LYS A 160 50.20 40.10 18.08
C LYS A 160 49.94 40.35 16.59
N LEU A 161 50.85 41.04 15.89
CA LEU A 161 50.75 41.26 14.45
C LEU A 161 50.80 39.93 13.68
N ALA A 162 51.69 39.01 14.07
CA ALA A 162 51.78 37.68 13.48
C ALA A 162 50.49 36.86 13.71
N ALA A 163 49.88 36.98 14.90
CA ALA A 163 48.60 36.34 15.21
C ALA A 163 47.46 36.88 14.32
N ILE A 164 47.35 38.20 14.14
CA ILE A 164 46.35 38.83 13.24
C ILE A 164 46.54 38.37 11.79
N ALA A 165 47.79 38.33 11.32
CA ALA A 165 48.14 37.83 9.99
C ALA A 165 47.65 36.39 9.77
N SER A 166 47.90 35.52 10.75
CA SER A 166 47.49 34.12 10.74
C SER A 166 45.96 33.98 10.74
N ALA A 167 45.26 34.74 11.60
CA ALA A 167 43.80 34.71 11.68
C ALA A 167 43.14 35.19 10.38
N SER A 168 43.59 36.31 9.80
CA SER A 168 43.09 36.82 8.52
C SER A 168 43.28 35.80 7.38
N LYS A 169 44.45 35.13 7.34
CA LYS A 169 44.72 34.06 6.37
C LYS A 169 43.80 32.85 6.55
N GLN A 170 43.51 32.46 7.79
CA GLN A 170 42.56 31.36 8.08
C GLN A 170 41.14 31.73 7.68
N MET A 171 40.69 32.94 8.01
CA MET A 171 39.35 33.43 7.62
C MET A 171 39.21 33.50 6.10
N THR A 172 40.24 33.94 5.37
CA THR A 172 40.24 33.95 3.90
C THR A 172 40.01 32.55 3.34
N ARG A 173 40.72 31.54 3.86
CA ARG A 173 40.53 30.14 3.44
C ARG A 173 39.12 29.63 3.75
N LEU A 174 38.59 29.92 4.93
CA LEU A 174 37.24 29.51 5.32
C LEU A 174 36.16 30.10 4.39
N VAL A 175 36.32 31.38 4.03
CA VAL A 175 35.41 32.06 3.07
C VAL A 175 35.55 31.46 1.67
N GLU A 176 36.78 31.15 1.24
CA GLU A 176 37.03 30.52 -0.05
C GLU A 176 36.50 29.08 -0.12
N ASP A 177 36.50 28.35 1.00
CA ASP A 177 35.99 26.96 1.12
C ASP A 177 34.46 26.88 1.23
N LEU A 178 33.77 27.98 1.55
CA LEU A 178 32.30 28.04 1.56
C LEU A 178 31.69 28.09 0.14
N LEU A 179 32.46 28.53 -0.85
CA LEU A 179 32.08 28.68 -2.26
C LEU A 179 32.14 27.41 -3.15
N PRO A 180 33.04 26.41 -2.97
CA PRO A 180 33.27 25.37 -4.00
C PRO A 180 32.53 24.05 -3.78
N ARG A 181 31.73 23.89 -2.72
CA ARG A 181 31.10 22.59 -2.36
C ARG A 181 29.57 22.58 -2.32
N LEU A 182 28.92 23.33 -3.20
CA LEU A 182 27.46 23.36 -3.34
C LEU A 182 26.98 23.26 -4.79
#